data_AF-A0A370NEG8-F1
#
_entry.id   AF-A0A370NEG8-F1
#
_cell.length_a   1.000
_cell.length_b   1.000
_cell.length_c   1.000
_cell.angle_alpha   90.00
_cell.angle_beta   90.00
_cell.angle_gamma   90.00
#
_symmetry.space_group_name_H-M   'P 1'
#
loop_
_entity.id
_entity.type
_entity.pdbx_description
1 polymer ?
#
loop_
_entity_poly.entity_id
_entity_poly.type
_entity_poly.pdbx_seq_one_letter_code
_entity_poly.pdbx_strand_id
1 'polypeptide(L)'
;MIRKDAKRSALVLFSGGQDSATCLAWALERYETVETLGFDYGQRHRVELECREGFRNAVVRAFPAWADRLGDDHMIDLSVLGSISETAMTREIEIEATANGLPNTFVPGRNLMFMTIAAAIAYRRGLQVLVGGMCETDFSGYPDCRDDTMKALQVTLNLGMDKRFLLETPLMWLDKADTWRLAHELGGDELVELVRVETHTCYVGERAELHAWGFGCGECPACRLRKRGYEAYLSGEKVTEPV
;
A
#
# COMPACT_ATOMS: atom_id res chain seq x y z
N MET A 1 -5.45 -34.69 -8.65
CA MET A 1 -5.99 -34.12 -7.39
C MET A 1 -5.13 -32.93 -7.00
N ILE A 2 -5.56 -31.71 -7.34
CA ILE A 2 -4.89 -30.48 -6.90
C ILE A 2 -5.46 -30.20 -5.50
N ARG A 3 -4.61 -30.19 -4.47
CA ARG A 3 -5.02 -29.96 -3.08
C ARG A 3 -5.78 -28.63 -2.98
N LYS A 4 -6.99 -28.68 -2.41
CA LYS A 4 -7.89 -27.53 -2.28
C LYS A 4 -7.55 -26.63 -1.09
N ASP A 5 -6.70 -27.05 -0.13
CA ASP A 5 -6.48 -26.29 1.11
C ASP A 5 -5.05 -26.43 1.65
N ALA A 6 -4.07 -25.85 0.96
CA ALA A 6 -2.88 -25.33 1.66
C ALA A 6 -3.04 -23.82 1.63
N LYS A 7 -3.41 -23.18 2.76
CA LYS A 7 -3.57 -21.73 2.75
C LYS A 7 -2.20 -21.14 2.44
N ARG A 8 -2.15 -20.34 1.37
CA ARG A 8 -0.89 -19.79 0.87
C ARG A 8 -0.34 -18.78 1.87
N SER A 9 0.95 -18.54 1.80
CA SER A 9 1.62 -17.47 2.55
C SER A 9 1.87 -16.28 1.63
N ALA A 10 1.74 -15.08 2.20
CA ALA A 10 1.75 -13.81 1.46
C ALA A 10 2.83 -12.86 1.96
N LEU A 11 3.38 -12.07 1.05
CA LEU A 11 4.20 -10.90 1.33
C LEU A 11 3.42 -9.66 0.92
N VAL A 12 3.12 -8.79 1.87
CA VAL A 12 2.39 -7.53 1.62
C VAL A 12 3.40 -6.40 1.46
N LEU A 13 3.35 -5.70 0.32
CA LEU A 13 3.99 -4.40 0.18
C LEU A 13 3.24 -3.42 1.08
N PHE A 14 3.81 -3.21 2.25
CA PHE A 14 3.27 -2.39 3.29
C PHE A 14 4.01 -1.04 3.25
N SER A 15 3.36 0.08 3.54
CA SER A 15 4.04 1.39 3.70
C SER A 15 3.68 2.09 5.00
N GLY A 16 2.64 1.63 5.71
CA GLY A 16 2.08 2.36 6.85
C GLY A 16 1.02 3.38 6.45
N GLY A 17 0.69 3.50 5.15
CA GLY A 17 -0.44 4.29 4.66
C GLY A 17 -1.74 3.49 4.60
N GLN A 18 -2.87 4.22 4.48
CA GLN A 18 -4.23 3.68 4.42
C GLN A 18 -4.35 2.43 3.54
N ASP A 19 -4.00 2.55 2.26
CA ASP A 19 -4.19 1.49 1.26
C ASP A 19 -3.41 0.22 1.64
N SER A 20 -2.15 0.39 2.01
CA SER A 20 -1.29 -0.72 2.40
C SER A 20 -1.73 -1.40 3.71
N ALA A 21 -2.33 -0.64 4.64
CA ALA A 21 -2.88 -1.14 5.88
C ALA A 21 -4.17 -1.95 5.65
N THR A 22 -5.05 -1.47 4.76
CA THR A 22 -6.22 -2.23 4.31
C THR A 22 -5.79 -3.51 3.58
N CYS A 23 -4.76 -3.47 2.73
CA CYS A 23 -4.18 -4.66 2.09
C CYS A 23 -3.63 -5.66 3.11
N LEU A 24 -2.98 -5.19 4.18
CA LEU A 24 -2.49 -6.06 5.25
C LEU A 24 -3.65 -6.77 5.95
N ALA A 25 -4.69 -6.05 6.36
CA ALA A 25 -5.89 -6.65 6.96
C ALA A 25 -6.56 -7.65 5.99
N TRP A 26 -6.68 -7.28 4.72
CA TRP A 26 -7.24 -8.14 3.67
C TRP A 26 -6.46 -9.45 3.53
N ALA A 27 -5.13 -9.39 3.58
CA ALA A 27 -4.25 -10.54 3.50
C ALA A 27 -4.33 -11.40 4.78
N LEU A 28 -4.36 -10.77 5.96
CA LEU A 28 -4.49 -11.46 7.25
C LEU A 28 -5.78 -12.26 7.35
N GLU A 29 -6.86 -11.82 6.71
CA GLU A 29 -8.11 -12.58 6.68
C GLU A 29 -8.03 -13.85 5.80
N ARG A 30 -7.14 -13.86 4.80
CA ARG A 30 -7.12 -14.87 3.72
C ARG A 30 -5.99 -15.90 3.83
N TYR A 31 -4.84 -15.51 4.37
CA TYR A 31 -3.61 -16.29 4.32
C TYR A 31 -3.20 -16.80 5.69
N GLU A 32 -2.51 -17.95 5.73
CA GLU A 32 -2.02 -18.57 6.97
C GLU A 32 -0.87 -17.80 7.59
N THR A 33 -0.02 -17.23 6.73
CA THR A 33 1.15 -16.45 7.13
C THR A 33 1.25 -15.24 6.22
N VAL A 34 1.36 -14.07 6.82
CA VAL A 34 1.46 -12.78 6.15
C VAL A 34 2.67 -12.05 6.67
N GLU A 35 3.69 -11.92 5.83
CA GLU A 35 4.86 -11.08 6.10
C GLU A 35 4.65 -9.70 5.46
N THR A 36 5.31 -8.68 5.98
CA THR A 36 5.24 -7.32 5.44
C THR A 36 6.60 -6.90 4.89
N LEU A 37 6.60 -6.12 3.81
CA LEU A 37 7.80 -5.52 3.22
C LEU A 37 7.57 -4.04 3.04
N GLY A 38 8.48 -3.22 3.53
CA GLY A 38 8.56 -1.81 3.18
C GLY A 38 9.89 -1.45 2.55
N PHE A 39 9.90 -0.27 1.97
CA PHE A 39 11.05 0.28 1.27
C PHE A 39 11.42 1.62 1.88
N ASP A 40 12.68 1.77 2.25
CA ASP A 40 13.28 3.05 2.57
C ASP A 40 14.05 3.51 1.33
N TYR A 41 13.51 4.44 0.57
CA TYR A 41 14.16 5.01 -0.61
C TYR A 41 14.59 6.46 -0.37
N GLY A 42 14.80 6.84 0.89
CA GLY A 42 15.17 8.19 1.28
C GLY A 42 13.98 9.13 1.41
N GLN A 43 12.81 8.61 1.82
CA GLN A 43 11.65 9.44 2.12
C GLN A 43 12.02 10.56 3.09
N ARG A 44 11.57 11.79 2.80
CA ARG A 44 11.84 13.00 3.61
C ARG A 44 11.42 12.87 5.08
N HIS A 45 10.36 12.12 5.36
CA HIS A 45 9.79 11.99 6.69
C HIS A 45 9.76 10.53 7.14
N ARG A 46 10.39 10.23 8.28
CA ARG A 46 10.40 8.88 8.89
C ARG A 46 9.05 8.45 9.48
N VAL A 47 8.09 9.37 9.53
CA VAL A 47 6.74 9.14 10.08
C VAL A 47 6.03 7.94 9.44
N GLU A 48 6.23 7.71 8.14
CA GLU A 48 5.67 6.55 7.44
C GLU A 48 6.20 5.24 8.03
N LEU A 49 7.51 5.17 8.29
CA LEU A 49 8.17 3.99 8.85
C LEU A 49 7.67 3.69 10.26
N GLU A 50 7.46 4.72 11.09
CA GLU A 50 6.91 4.59 12.44
C GLU A 50 5.46 4.08 12.41
N CYS A 51 4.64 4.57 11.47
CA CYS A 51 3.25 4.13 11.31
C CYS A 51 3.13 2.65 10.91
N ARG A 52 4.13 2.10 10.21
CA ARG A 52 4.14 0.66 9.89
C ARG A 52 4.14 -0.18 11.16
N GLU A 53 5.08 0.09 12.04
CA GLU A 53 5.23 -0.67 13.29
C GLU A 53 4.03 -0.43 14.20
N GLY A 54 3.58 0.83 14.32
CA GLY A 54 2.38 1.20 15.06
C GLY A 54 1.15 0.40 14.63
N PHE A 55 0.84 0.43 13.33
CA PHE A 55 -0.31 -0.30 12.78
C PHE A 55 -0.18 -1.82 12.93
N ARG A 56 1.00 -2.41 12.63
CA ARG A 56 1.22 -3.87 12.81
C ARG A 56 0.98 -4.30 14.25
N ASN A 57 1.45 -3.52 15.21
CA ASN A 57 1.25 -3.81 16.62
C ASN A 57 -0.21 -3.59 17.05
N ALA A 58 -0.88 -2.56 16.54
CA ALA A 58 -2.27 -2.28 16.87
C ALA A 58 -3.22 -3.33 16.30
N VAL A 59 -3.01 -3.75 15.06
CA VAL A 59 -3.92 -4.67 14.37
C VAL A 59 -3.95 -6.05 15.02
N VAL A 60 -2.82 -6.58 15.49
CA VAL A 60 -2.81 -7.88 16.20
C VAL A 60 -3.38 -7.81 17.61
N ARG A 61 -3.35 -6.62 18.26
CA ARG A 61 -4.00 -6.40 19.55
C ARG A 61 -5.52 -6.35 19.41
N ALA A 62 -6.01 -5.63 18.40
CA ALA A 62 -7.45 -5.51 18.13
C ALA A 62 -8.04 -6.81 17.58
N PHE A 63 -7.29 -7.53 16.75
CA PHE A 63 -7.76 -8.75 16.07
C PHE A 63 -6.87 -9.96 16.43
N PRO A 64 -7.08 -10.61 17.60
CA PRO A 64 -6.26 -11.75 18.03
C PRO A 64 -6.21 -12.91 17.02
N ALA A 65 -7.26 -13.10 16.21
CA ALA A 65 -7.30 -14.12 15.16
C ALA A 65 -6.28 -13.90 14.03
N TRP A 66 -5.75 -12.67 13.90
CA TRP A 66 -4.71 -12.32 12.95
C TRP A 66 -3.31 -12.32 13.56
N ALA A 67 -3.18 -12.38 14.89
CA ALA A 67 -1.89 -12.35 15.58
C ALA A 67 -0.97 -13.49 15.15
N ASP A 68 -1.48 -14.73 15.13
CA ASP A 68 -0.72 -15.91 14.72
C ASP A 68 -0.43 -15.94 13.20
N ARG A 69 -1.10 -15.09 12.41
CA ARG A 69 -0.92 -15.00 10.97
C ARG A 69 0.11 -13.94 10.58
N LEU A 70 0.32 -12.91 11.39
CA LEU A 70 1.27 -11.84 11.09
C LEU A 70 2.71 -12.31 11.39
N GLY A 71 3.49 -12.52 10.33
CA GLY A 71 4.90 -12.90 10.39
C GLY A 71 5.86 -11.70 10.36
N ASP A 72 7.08 -11.98 9.91
CA ASP A 72 8.21 -11.04 9.88
C ASP A 72 7.90 -9.74 9.10
N ASP A 73 8.51 -8.64 9.55
CA ASP A 73 8.60 -7.39 8.79
C ASP A 73 9.97 -7.28 8.13
N HIS A 74 9.97 -6.89 6.87
CA HIS A 74 11.17 -6.67 6.07
C HIS A 74 11.29 -5.20 5.72
N MET A 75 12.50 -4.66 5.84
CA MET A 75 12.81 -3.32 5.38
C MET A 75 14.00 -3.36 4.44
N ILE A 76 13.80 -2.81 3.24
CA ILE A 76 14.84 -2.77 2.21
C ILE A 76 15.19 -1.32 1.89
N ASP A 77 16.48 -1.02 1.98
CA ASP A 77 17.05 0.21 1.45
C ASP A 77 17.00 0.18 -0.08
N LEU A 78 16.28 1.15 -0.64
CA LEU A 78 16.11 1.45 -2.05
C LEU A 78 16.57 2.87 -2.38
N SER A 79 17.48 3.45 -1.59
CA SER A 79 18.08 4.78 -1.83
C SER A 79 18.73 4.91 -3.21
N VAL A 80 19.08 3.80 -3.87
CA VAL A 80 19.50 3.76 -5.28
C VAL A 80 18.46 4.38 -6.23
N LEU A 81 17.17 4.40 -5.89
CA LEU A 81 16.16 5.11 -6.67
C LEU A 81 16.44 6.61 -6.75
N GLY A 82 16.99 7.20 -5.68
CA GLY A 82 17.39 8.60 -5.64
C GLY A 82 18.58 8.92 -6.55
N SER A 83 19.39 7.93 -6.95
CA SER A 83 20.45 8.12 -7.96
C SER A 83 19.96 7.94 -9.39
N ILE A 84 18.84 7.23 -9.59
CA ILE A 84 18.24 6.97 -10.90
C ILE A 84 17.32 8.12 -11.31
N SER A 85 16.69 8.82 -10.36
CA SER A 85 15.71 9.86 -10.65
C SER A 85 15.78 11.02 -9.65
N GLU A 86 15.92 12.25 -10.16
CA GLU A 86 15.80 13.47 -9.37
C GLU A 86 14.32 13.81 -9.19
N THR A 87 13.72 13.50 -8.03
CA THR A 87 12.28 13.74 -7.77
C THR A 87 12.04 14.60 -6.53
N ALA A 88 10.87 15.24 -6.44
CA ALA A 88 10.45 16.01 -5.26
C ALA A 88 10.27 15.16 -3.99
N MET A 89 10.34 13.82 -4.10
CA MET A 89 10.36 12.93 -2.93
C MET A 89 11.74 12.87 -2.25
N THR A 90 12.80 13.31 -2.92
CA THR A 90 14.19 13.28 -2.41
C THR A 90 14.84 14.66 -2.29
N ARG A 91 14.14 15.76 -2.64
CA ARG A 91 14.61 17.16 -2.54
C ARG A 91 13.48 18.12 -2.13
N GLU A 92 13.83 19.32 -1.64
CA GLU A 92 12.87 20.41 -1.35
C GLU A 92 12.38 21.09 -2.64
N ILE A 93 11.48 20.45 -3.37
CA ILE A 93 10.83 21.02 -4.56
C ILE A 93 9.32 20.89 -4.36
N GLU A 94 8.54 21.91 -4.76
CA GLU A 94 7.08 21.83 -4.73
C GLU A 94 6.58 20.70 -5.62
N ILE A 95 5.53 19.99 -5.18
CA ILE A 95 4.94 18.89 -5.95
C ILE A 95 4.09 19.50 -7.07
N GLU A 96 4.62 19.47 -8.29
CA GLU A 96 3.96 20.01 -9.49
C GLU A 96 3.74 18.92 -10.54
N ALA A 97 2.70 19.08 -11.36
CA ALA A 97 2.49 18.25 -12.55
C ALA A 97 3.52 18.62 -13.62
N THR A 98 4.26 17.62 -14.11
CA THR A 98 5.22 17.80 -15.20
C THR A 98 4.51 17.93 -16.55
N ALA A 99 5.25 18.29 -17.61
CA ALA A 99 4.74 18.41 -18.98
C ALA A 99 4.04 17.14 -19.53
N ASN A 100 4.28 15.98 -18.90
CA ASN A 100 3.65 14.71 -19.24
C ASN A 100 2.41 14.39 -18.37
N GLY A 101 1.96 15.34 -17.54
CA GLY A 101 0.82 15.18 -16.62
C GLY A 101 1.13 14.38 -15.35
N LEU A 102 2.36 13.91 -15.16
CA LEU A 102 2.78 13.14 -13.99
C LEU A 102 3.41 14.06 -12.93
N PRO A 103 3.16 13.87 -11.63
CA PRO A 103 3.84 14.62 -10.59
C PRO A 103 5.37 14.48 -10.69
N ASN A 104 6.12 15.53 -10.33
CA ASN A 104 7.59 15.48 -10.22
C ASN A 104 8.11 14.60 -9.07
N THR A 105 7.23 13.86 -8.40
CA THR A 105 7.53 12.74 -7.49
C THR A 105 7.65 11.39 -8.22
N PHE A 106 7.40 11.37 -9.53
CA PHE A 106 7.39 10.15 -10.34
C PHE A 106 8.80 9.60 -10.59
N VAL A 107 9.04 8.38 -10.11
CA VAL A 107 10.17 7.56 -10.52
C VAL A 107 9.65 6.50 -11.50
N PRO A 108 10.05 6.53 -12.79
CA PRO A 108 9.55 5.59 -13.78
C PRO A 108 9.77 4.12 -13.40
N GLY A 109 8.70 3.32 -13.38
CA GLY A 109 8.75 1.88 -13.12
C GLY A 109 9.05 1.50 -11.66
N ARG A 110 8.93 2.43 -10.71
CA ARG A 110 9.19 2.18 -9.29
C ARG A 110 8.39 1.01 -8.75
N ASN A 111 7.10 0.89 -9.08
CA ASN A 111 6.28 -0.21 -8.58
C ASN A 111 6.69 -1.56 -9.18
N LEU A 112 7.25 -1.56 -10.41
CA LEU A 112 7.84 -2.76 -10.99
C LEU A 112 9.07 -3.21 -10.19
N MET A 113 9.91 -2.27 -9.78
CA MET A 113 11.08 -2.55 -8.95
C MET A 113 10.68 -3.08 -7.57
N PHE A 114 9.69 -2.46 -6.93
CA PHE A 114 9.15 -2.91 -5.64
C PHE A 114 8.66 -4.36 -5.71
N MET A 115 7.84 -4.68 -6.71
CA MET A 115 7.31 -6.03 -6.89
C MET A 115 8.40 -7.04 -7.26
N THR A 116 9.43 -6.62 -8.01
CA THR A 116 10.58 -7.49 -8.33
C THR A 116 11.40 -7.84 -7.07
N ILE A 117 11.62 -6.86 -6.19
CA ILE A 117 12.32 -7.10 -4.92
C ILE A 117 11.45 -7.95 -3.98
N ALA A 118 10.15 -7.66 -3.91
CA ALA A 118 9.20 -8.46 -3.15
C ALA A 118 9.22 -9.92 -3.60
N ALA A 119 9.23 -10.18 -4.92
CA ALA A 119 9.35 -11.52 -5.46
C ALA A 119 10.66 -12.22 -5.06
N ALA A 120 11.79 -11.51 -5.06
CA ALA A 120 13.08 -12.07 -4.63
C ALA A 120 13.08 -12.45 -3.14
N ILE A 121 12.45 -11.64 -2.28
CA ILE A 121 12.27 -11.95 -0.85
C ILE A 121 11.31 -13.14 -0.69
N ALA A 122 10.15 -13.10 -1.34
CA ALA A 122 9.17 -14.17 -1.32
C ALA A 122 9.76 -15.51 -1.79
N TYR A 123 10.62 -15.49 -2.82
CA TYR A 123 11.35 -16.67 -3.30
C TYR A 123 12.16 -17.32 -2.17
N ARG A 124 12.97 -16.53 -1.46
CA ARG A 124 13.82 -17.01 -0.35
C ARG A 124 13.02 -17.47 0.86
N ARG A 125 11.90 -16.79 1.13
CA ARG A 125 11.00 -17.06 2.26
C ARG A 125 10.00 -18.19 1.99
N GLY A 126 9.87 -18.63 0.73
CA GLY A 126 8.88 -19.61 0.32
C GLY A 126 7.45 -19.07 0.24
N LEU A 127 7.28 -17.75 0.19
CA LEU A 127 5.98 -17.08 0.05
C LEU A 127 5.49 -17.17 -1.40
N GLN A 128 4.17 -17.30 -1.58
CA GLN A 128 3.55 -17.60 -2.88
C GLN A 128 2.74 -16.44 -3.42
N VAL A 129 2.26 -15.56 -2.54
CA VAL A 129 1.42 -14.43 -2.91
C VAL A 129 2.16 -13.13 -2.63
N LEU A 130 2.16 -12.21 -3.58
CA LEU A 130 2.62 -10.85 -3.42
C LEU A 130 1.38 -9.95 -3.43
N VAL A 131 1.18 -9.16 -2.37
CA VAL A 131 0.02 -8.27 -2.25
C VAL A 131 0.50 -6.83 -2.37
N GLY A 132 -0.07 -6.07 -3.31
CA GLY A 132 0.24 -4.66 -3.52
C GLY A 132 -1.01 -3.79 -3.45
N GLY A 133 -0.90 -2.58 -2.90
CA GLY A 133 -1.98 -1.59 -2.83
C GLY A 133 -2.17 -0.76 -4.11
N MET A 134 -1.61 -1.19 -5.24
CA MET A 134 -1.76 -0.48 -6.52
C MET A 134 -3.23 -0.50 -6.94
N CYS A 135 -3.70 0.66 -7.41
CA CYS A 135 -5.08 0.91 -7.80
C CYS A 135 -5.11 1.73 -9.10
N GLU A 136 -6.05 1.42 -9.99
CA GLU A 136 -6.22 2.09 -11.28
C GLU A 136 -7.40 3.09 -11.28
N THR A 137 -8.27 3.09 -10.27
CA THR A 137 -9.36 4.10 -10.17
C THR A 137 -8.86 5.42 -9.58
N ASP A 138 -7.89 5.36 -8.66
CA ASP A 138 -7.33 6.51 -7.93
C ASP A 138 -5.91 6.89 -8.39
N PHE A 139 -5.43 6.35 -9.52
CA PHE A 139 -4.06 6.60 -9.98
C PHE A 139 -3.87 7.99 -10.56
N SER A 140 -2.79 8.68 -10.17
CA SER A 140 -2.38 9.97 -10.77
C SER A 140 -1.78 9.81 -12.18
N GLY A 141 -2.25 8.85 -12.97
CA GLY A 141 -1.76 8.57 -14.32
C GLY A 141 -0.59 7.56 -14.41
N TYR A 142 -0.10 7.03 -13.28
CA TYR A 142 1.02 6.08 -13.22
C TYR A 142 0.77 4.75 -13.97
N PRO A 143 1.48 4.47 -15.08
CA PRO A 143 1.26 3.27 -15.88
C PRO A 143 1.64 1.97 -15.16
N ASP A 144 2.53 2.05 -14.17
CA ASP A 144 2.97 0.95 -13.32
C ASP A 144 2.02 0.65 -12.14
N CYS A 145 0.84 1.27 -12.10
CA CYS A 145 -0.26 0.90 -11.20
C CYS A 145 -1.39 0.10 -11.88
N ARG A 146 -1.39 0.02 -13.22
CA ARG A 146 -2.49 -0.58 -13.99
C ARG A 146 -2.55 -2.10 -13.87
N ASP A 147 -3.75 -2.65 -14.00
CA ASP A 147 -4.00 -4.10 -13.94
C ASP A 147 -3.21 -4.87 -15.02
N ASP A 148 -3.21 -4.36 -16.27
CA ASP A 148 -2.45 -4.97 -17.37
C ASP A 148 -0.95 -5.04 -17.05
N THR A 149 -0.42 -3.99 -16.41
CA THR A 149 0.99 -3.94 -16.00
C THR A 149 1.28 -4.96 -14.91
N MET A 150 0.41 -5.09 -13.90
CA MET A 150 0.57 -6.08 -12.82
C MET A 150 0.49 -7.51 -13.34
N LYS A 151 -0.43 -7.79 -14.27
CA LYS A 151 -0.56 -9.10 -14.92
C LYS A 151 0.67 -9.45 -15.76
N ALA A 152 1.17 -8.51 -16.55
CA ALA A 152 2.39 -8.70 -17.33
C ALA A 152 3.61 -8.93 -16.43
N LEU A 153 3.69 -8.20 -15.31
CA LEU A 153 4.75 -8.36 -14.34
C LEU A 153 4.71 -9.74 -13.65
N GLN A 154 3.52 -10.24 -13.27
CA GLN A 154 3.40 -11.60 -12.72
C GLN A 154 3.98 -12.65 -13.66
N VAL A 155 3.68 -12.57 -14.96
CA VAL A 155 4.24 -13.49 -15.96
C VAL A 155 5.77 -13.38 -16.00
N THR A 156 6.29 -12.15 -16.00
CA THR A 156 7.72 -11.88 -16.02
C THR A 156 8.43 -12.47 -14.80
N LEU A 157 7.90 -12.24 -13.59
CA LEU A 157 8.46 -12.74 -12.35
C LEU A 157 8.43 -14.27 -12.31
N ASN A 158 7.34 -14.88 -12.77
CA ASN A 158 7.19 -16.32 -12.77
C ASN A 158 8.18 -17.01 -13.71
N LEU A 159 8.37 -16.46 -14.91
CA LEU A 159 9.34 -16.96 -15.88
C LEU A 159 10.79 -16.72 -15.41
N GLY A 160 11.07 -15.52 -14.90
CA GLY A 160 12.43 -15.12 -14.51
C GLY A 160 12.96 -15.82 -13.25
N MET A 161 12.08 -16.30 -12.38
CA MET A 161 12.45 -16.97 -11.12
C MET A 161 12.06 -18.46 -11.08
N ASP A 162 11.53 -19.03 -12.18
CA ASP A 162 10.98 -20.39 -12.26
C ASP A 162 10.09 -20.74 -11.03
N LYS A 163 9.19 -19.80 -10.70
CA LYS A 163 8.32 -19.89 -9.53
C LYS A 163 6.91 -19.46 -9.90
N ARG A 164 5.91 -20.01 -9.22
CA ARG A 164 4.50 -19.63 -9.42
C ARG A 164 4.06 -18.64 -8.35
N PHE A 165 4.39 -17.37 -8.53
CA PHE A 165 3.83 -16.29 -7.74
C PHE A 165 2.42 -15.95 -8.23
N LEU A 166 1.60 -15.48 -7.29
CA LEU A 166 0.33 -14.81 -7.53
C LEU A 166 0.46 -13.36 -7.05
N LEU A 167 0.20 -12.40 -7.92
CA LEU A 167 0.12 -10.99 -7.58
C LEU A 167 -1.34 -10.63 -7.32
N GLU A 168 -1.62 -10.16 -6.11
CA GLU A 168 -2.93 -9.69 -5.68
C GLU A 168 -2.91 -8.18 -5.50
N THR A 169 -3.89 -7.51 -6.12
CA THR A 169 -4.09 -6.06 -6.02
C THR A 169 -5.53 -5.80 -5.58
N PRO A 170 -5.86 -6.03 -4.29
CA PRO A 170 -7.24 -6.05 -3.82
C PRO A 170 -7.95 -4.69 -3.95
N LEU A 171 -7.20 -3.61 -4.16
CA LEU A 171 -7.72 -2.26 -4.33
C LEU A 171 -7.86 -1.85 -5.80
N MET A 172 -7.47 -2.69 -6.77
CA MET A 172 -7.35 -2.33 -8.19
C MET A 172 -8.55 -1.54 -8.75
N TRP A 173 -9.75 -1.96 -8.35
CA TRP A 173 -11.03 -1.45 -8.83
C TRP A 173 -11.85 -0.71 -7.78
N LEU A 174 -11.23 -0.35 -6.65
CA LEU A 174 -11.90 0.30 -5.52
C LEU A 174 -11.54 1.78 -5.50
N ASP A 175 -12.54 2.66 -5.41
CA ASP A 175 -12.28 4.06 -5.12
C ASP A 175 -11.87 4.29 -3.65
N LYS A 176 -11.57 5.53 -3.27
CA LYS A 176 -11.14 5.84 -1.91
C LYS A 176 -12.21 5.58 -0.84
N ALA A 177 -13.49 5.69 -1.19
CA ALA A 177 -14.60 5.36 -0.27
C ALA A 177 -14.77 3.84 -0.16
N ASP A 178 -14.65 3.12 -1.27
CA ASP A 178 -14.64 1.65 -1.31
C ASP A 178 -13.48 1.08 -0.49
N THR A 179 -12.32 1.75 -0.44
CA THR A 179 -11.19 1.33 0.41
C THR A 179 -11.51 1.45 1.90
N TRP A 180 -12.22 2.50 2.32
CA TRP A 180 -12.75 2.61 3.70
C TRP A 180 -13.82 1.56 3.99
N ARG A 181 -14.71 1.30 3.03
CA ARG A 181 -15.72 0.26 3.15
C ARG A 181 -15.11 -1.12 3.27
N LEU A 182 -14.05 -1.41 2.52
CA LEU A 182 -13.31 -2.67 2.65
C LEU A 182 -12.70 -2.82 4.04
N ALA A 183 -12.12 -1.75 4.61
CA ALA A 183 -11.65 -1.79 6.00
C ALA A 183 -12.79 -2.09 6.97
N HIS A 184 -13.96 -1.46 6.80
CA HIS A 184 -15.14 -1.76 7.61
C HIS A 184 -15.64 -3.21 7.42
N GLU A 185 -15.65 -3.74 6.20
CA GLU A 185 -16.05 -5.14 5.93
C GLU A 185 -15.12 -6.16 6.58
N LEU A 186 -13.83 -5.85 6.70
CA LEU A 186 -12.81 -6.74 7.26
C LEU A 186 -12.78 -6.74 8.79
N GLY A 187 -13.05 -5.62 9.44
CA GLY A 187 -12.90 -5.49 10.90
C GLY A 187 -13.79 -4.46 11.58
N GLY A 188 -14.87 -4.04 10.91
CA GLY A 188 -15.85 -3.09 11.43
C GLY A 188 -15.27 -1.71 11.73
N ASP A 189 -15.97 -0.98 12.60
CA ASP A 189 -15.56 0.36 13.06
C ASP A 189 -14.17 0.34 13.74
N GLU A 190 -13.80 -0.77 14.38
CA GLU A 190 -12.50 -0.91 15.04
C GLU A 190 -11.35 -0.88 14.02
N LEU A 191 -11.45 -1.59 12.90
CA LEU A 191 -10.43 -1.52 11.86
C LEU A 191 -10.44 -0.16 11.15
N VAL A 192 -11.63 0.42 10.90
CA VAL A 192 -11.73 1.78 10.34
C VAL A 192 -11.00 2.78 11.24
N GLU A 193 -11.21 2.71 12.55
CA GLU A 193 -10.56 3.59 13.51
C GLU A 193 -9.05 3.37 13.55
N LEU A 194 -8.58 2.12 13.57
CA LEU A 194 -7.15 1.82 13.48
C LEU A 194 -6.54 2.38 12.19
N VAL A 195 -7.18 2.19 11.04
CA VAL A 195 -6.71 2.76 9.77
C VAL A 195 -6.71 4.29 9.86
N ARG A 196 -7.70 4.90 10.50
CA ARG A 196 -7.79 6.35 10.67
C ARG A 196 -6.65 6.92 11.51
N VAL A 197 -6.31 6.27 12.63
CA VAL A 197 -5.37 6.83 13.61
C VAL A 197 -3.95 6.29 13.49
N GLU A 198 -3.74 5.04 13.11
CA GLU A 198 -2.40 4.41 13.09
C GLU A 198 -1.68 4.54 11.74
N THR A 199 -2.36 5.01 10.68
CA THR A 199 -1.74 5.17 9.35
C THR A 199 -1.33 6.60 9.05
N HIS A 200 -0.52 6.78 8.01
CA HIS A 200 -0.13 8.09 7.52
C HIS A 200 -0.16 8.18 5.99
N THR A 201 -0.75 9.26 5.46
CA THR A 201 -0.95 9.47 4.02
C THR A 201 -0.42 10.84 3.56
N CYS A 202 -0.08 11.73 4.48
CA CYS A 202 0.30 13.11 4.15
C CYS A 202 1.68 13.17 3.49
N TYR A 203 1.79 13.80 2.31
CA TYR A 203 3.09 13.97 1.63
C TYR A 203 4.05 14.92 2.34
N VAL A 204 3.55 15.75 3.26
CA VAL A 204 4.35 16.73 4.03
C VAL A 204 4.75 16.18 5.41
N GLY A 205 4.33 14.96 5.76
CA GLY A 205 4.70 14.35 7.04
C GLY A 205 3.99 14.89 8.28
N GLU A 206 2.98 15.75 8.11
CA GLU A 206 2.25 16.38 9.23
C GLU A 206 1.38 15.37 10.01
N ARG A 207 1.54 15.32 11.34
CA ARG A 207 0.84 14.39 12.24
C ARG A 207 0.44 15.04 13.58
N ALA A 208 0.47 16.37 13.69
CA ALA A 208 0.12 17.10 14.91
C ALA A 208 -1.40 17.12 15.17
N GLU A 209 -2.23 17.18 14.12
CA GLU A 209 -3.68 17.24 14.23
C GLU A 209 -4.34 15.94 13.73
N LEU A 210 -5.22 15.37 14.55
CA LEU A 210 -6.08 14.26 14.16
C LEU A 210 -7.43 14.80 13.67
N HIS A 211 -7.63 14.81 12.36
CA HIS A 211 -8.91 15.16 11.76
C HIS A 211 -9.89 13.97 11.76
N ALA A 212 -11.15 14.23 11.41
CA ALA A 212 -12.17 13.20 11.24
C ALA A 212 -11.79 12.10 10.24
N TRP A 213 -10.92 12.38 9.26
CA TRP A 213 -10.45 11.41 8.26
C TRP A 213 -9.04 10.85 8.56
N GLY A 214 -8.40 11.29 9.66
CA GLY A 214 -7.05 10.88 10.08
C GLY A 214 -6.05 12.03 10.19
N PHE A 215 -4.77 11.69 10.37
CA PHE A 215 -3.67 12.65 10.44
C PHE A 215 -3.25 13.17 9.06
N GLY A 216 -2.90 14.46 8.99
CA GLY A 216 -2.27 15.07 7.82
C GLY A 216 -2.38 16.59 7.82
N CYS A 217 -1.87 17.25 6.77
CA CYS A 217 -1.95 18.71 6.65
C CYS A 217 -3.30 19.21 6.11
N GLY A 218 -4.18 18.32 5.62
CA GLY A 218 -5.47 18.67 5.03
C GLY A 218 -5.43 19.28 3.62
N GLU A 219 -4.27 19.77 3.17
CA GLU A 219 -4.17 20.56 1.94
C GLU A 219 -3.47 19.84 0.78
N CYS A 220 -2.53 18.92 1.05
CA CYS A 220 -1.84 18.19 -0.01
C CYS A 220 -2.78 17.23 -0.77
N PRO A 221 -2.48 16.87 -2.03
CA PRO A 221 -3.35 16.00 -2.85
C PRO A 221 -3.76 14.70 -2.14
N ALA A 222 -2.83 14.06 -1.43
CA ALA A 222 -3.09 12.83 -0.70
C ALA A 222 -4.07 13.03 0.49
N CYS A 223 -3.93 14.14 1.23
CA CYS A 223 -4.87 14.49 2.31
C CYS A 223 -6.26 14.80 1.76
N ARG A 224 -6.35 15.58 0.67
CA ARG A 224 -7.62 15.91 0.02
C ARG A 224 -8.35 14.66 -0.48
N LEU A 225 -7.63 13.71 -1.09
CA LEU A 225 -8.20 12.45 -1.55
C LEU A 225 -8.69 11.59 -0.38
N ARG A 226 -7.86 11.43 0.66
CA ARG A 226 -8.24 10.67 1.87
C ARG A 226 -9.46 11.27 2.57
N LYS A 227 -9.52 12.59 2.70
CA LYS A 227 -10.66 13.33 3.27
C LYS A 227 -11.94 13.08 2.46
N ARG A 228 -11.90 13.33 1.14
CA ARG A 228 -13.04 13.09 0.24
C ARG A 228 -13.53 11.64 0.30
N GLY A 229 -12.61 10.68 0.28
CA GLY A 229 -12.93 9.26 0.41
C GLY A 229 -13.61 8.91 1.72
N TYR A 230 -13.18 9.50 2.83
CA TYR A 230 -13.80 9.27 4.13
C TYR A 230 -15.20 9.89 4.22
N GLU A 231 -15.38 11.11 3.72
CA GLU A 231 -16.69 11.78 3.67
C GLU A 231 -17.69 11.03 2.77
N ALA A 232 -17.23 10.54 1.62
CA ALA A 232 -18.02 9.70 0.71
C ALA A 232 -18.38 8.35 1.34
N TYR A 233 -17.45 7.73 2.07
CA TYR A 233 -17.73 6.50 2.84
C TYR A 233 -18.87 6.69 3.85
N LEU A 234 -18.84 7.78 4.63
CA LEU A 234 -19.88 8.06 5.63
C LEU A 234 -21.25 8.39 5.02
N SER A 235 -21.28 9.03 3.84
CA SER A 235 -22.50 9.38 3.14
C SER A 235 -23.05 8.25 2.25
N GLY A 236 -22.28 7.17 2.05
CA GLY A 236 -22.65 6.08 1.14
C GLY A 236 -22.48 6.41 -0.34
N GLU A 237 -21.74 7.48 -0.66
CA GLU A 237 -21.45 7.94 -2.01
C GLU A 237 -20.17 7.29 -2.58
N LYS A 238 -19.95 7.46 -3.89
CA LYS A 238 -18.71 7.08 -4.59
C LYS A 238 -17.82 8.28 -4.82
N VAL A 239 -16.51 8.06 -4.94
CA VAL A 239 -15.55 9.09 -5.37
C VAL A 239 -15.44 9.03 -6.89
N THR A 240 -16.19 9.88 -7.59
CA THR A 240 -16.33 9.79 -9.06
C THR A 240 -15.34 10.62 -9.87
N GLU A 241 -14.49 11.44 -9.23
CA GLU A 241 -13.55 12.33 -9.93
C GLU A 241 -12.13 12.23 -9.36
N PRO A 242 -11.11 11.97 -10.20
CA PRO A 242 -9.72 12.02 -9.79
C PRO A 242 -9.34 13.45 -9.34
N VAL A 243 -8.42 13.55 -8.36
CA VAL A 243 -7.82 14.82 -7.91
C VAL A 243 -6.79 15.29 -8.92
#